data_AF-A0A843JHC4-F1
#
_entry.id   AF-A0A843JHC4-F1
#
_cell.length_a   1.000
_cell.length_b   1.000
_cell.length_c   1.000
_cell.angle_alpha   90.00
_cell.angle_beta   90.00
_cell.angle_gamma   90.00
#
_symmetry.space_group_name_H-M   'P 1'
#
loop_
_entity.id
_entity.type
_entity.pdbx_description
1 polymer ?
#
loop_
_entity_poly.entity_id
_entity_poly.type
_entity_poly.pdbx_seq_one_letter_code
_entity_poly.pdbx_strand_id
1 'polypeptide(L)'
;TVKTNSKGVAKLKISLTDEGVYTLKINSPKTNQYKAITKTNKITIEKGTPKFTSYDKTYSNNSDGEYSIYLSDYAGKALANGKIIFSINGNTYNASTDSNGIAKFNINIDTAGTYSLVSKFLGDIKYKAINKTNSITIKEGSNIIFIDKNLPNIEIQKIIDSAENGNTVEFLGDSYDSISLKIKGGLNLITNSGTQLNGLSKSPVLTINGDNINVSNFKINPNSQSGESEGILINNSNNVNIANNTIINILNSNLINDYNNGSTILPGTGIKVLNSANINLEKNIINSFESGIYNEYSSNISMKENEIRLNNYGIKYGFGSKNSEIFNNTIIDNIGWYTEDVPEGPRGYGIFLNNSAVNIVINQNNISNNYIGISVDSNNSTGIVVTSNLIADNSLEGIRFNAGYDLAENCIEPNITDNAIYRNAEGPSMMILGEMSANPFGIYGPGQWDESLRLQIGPNWYGVNSLRTWDNDTGIVGVGTMCPRIKTSEIKFETIETESPGSYKINFYTDGELATNLATFDLYATLNRGTDKQTEVHFNLINGTGSFIFD
;
A
#
# COMPACT_ATOMS: atom_id res chain seq x y z
N THR A 1 28.18 -61.64 7.83
CA THR A 1 29.36 -61.64 6.93
C THR A 1 29.03 -60.89 5.66
N VAL A 2 29.88 -59.97 5.22
CA VAL A 2 29.71 -59.20 3.97
C VAL A 2 30.92 -59.47 3.07
N LYS A 3 30.72 -59.51 1.76
CA LYS A 3 31.80 -59.70 0.78
C LYS A 3 32.24 -58.34 0.22
N THR A 4 33.52 -58.20 -0.06
CA THR A 4 34.05 -57.04 -0.80
C THR A 4 33.62 -57.12 -2.27
N ASN A 5 33.38 -55.98 -2.89
CA ASN A 5 33.18 -55.88 -4.34
C ASN A 5 34.52 -55.97 -5.12
N SER A 6 34.46 -55.85 -6.46
CA SER A 6 35.65 -55.87 -7.33
C SER A 6 36.66 -54.73 -7.06
N LYS A 7 36.29 -53.72 -6.28
CA LYS A 7 37.16 -52.62 -5.83
C LYS A 7 37.66 -52.80 -4.39
N GLY A 8 37.41 -53.95 -3.75
CA GLY A 8 37.82 -54.23 -2.36
C GLY A 8 36.93 -53.59 -1.28
N VAL A 9 35.76 -53.03 -1.63
CA VAL A 9 34.87 -52.36 -0.68
C VAL A 9 33.79 -53.31 -0.16
N ALA A 10 33.66 -53.44 1.16
CA ALA A 10 32.54 -54.11 1.81
C ALA A 10 31.63 -53.07 2.50
N LYS A 11 30.31 -53.23 2.36
CA LYS A 11 29.31 -52.38 3.00
C LYS A 11 28.52 -53.18 4.02
N LEU A 12 28.39 -52.66 5.24
CA LEU A 12 27.56 -53.23 6.29
C LEU A 12 26.44 -52.24 6.62
N LYS A 13 25.18 -52.70 6.55
CA LYS A 13 24.05 -51.93 7.08
C LYS A 13 24.08 -52.03 8.60
N ILE A 14 24.09 -50.89 9.27
CA ILE A 14 24.09 -50.79 10.72
C ILE A 14 22.68 -50.35 11.15
N SER A 15 22.07 -51.12 12.05
CA SER A 15 20.77 -50.82 12.67
C SER A 15 20.96 -50.79 14.19
N LEU A 16 21.62 -49.74 14.69
CA LEU A 16 21.80 -49.49 16.12
C LEU A 16 20.82 -48.39 16.54
N THR A 17 20.06 -48.61 17.60
CA THR A 17 19.00 -47.70 18.05
C THR A 17 19.28 -47.06 19.40
N ASP A 18 20.11 -47.69 20.22
CA ASP A 18 20.35 -47.23 21.58
C ASP A 18 21.59 -46.35 21.62
N GLU A 19 21.57 -45.37 22.51
CA GLU A 19 22.71 -44.50 22.77
C GLU A 19 23.89 -45.32 23.31
N GLY A 20 25.07 -45.10 22.77
CA GLY A 20 26.26 -45.79 23.25
C GLY A 20 27.42 -45.81 22.27
N VAL A 21 28.54 -46.31 22.77
CA VAL A 21 29.75 -46.54 21.99
C VAL A 21 29.85 -48.03 21.66
N TYR A 22 29.59 -48.36 20.41
CA TYR A 22 29.68 -49.72 19.90
C TYR A 22 31.05 -49.97 19.30
N THR A 23 31.67 -51.09 19.65
CA THR A 23 32.92 -51.50 19.03
C THR A 23 32.63 -52.41 17.84
N LEU A 24 32.89 -51.91 16.63
CA LEU A 24 32.87 -52.72 15.42
C LEU A 24 34.19 -53.49 15.31
N LYS A 25 34.13 -54.81 15.50
CA LYS A 25 35.26 -55.70 15.21
C LYS A 25 35.13 -56.22 13.78
N ILE A 26 36.14 -55.94 12.96
CA ILE A 26 36.22 -56.37 11.56
C ILE A 26 37.27 -57.47 11.49
N ASN A 27 36.85 -58.67 11.11
CA ASN A 27 37.74 -59.82 10.93
C ASN A 27 37.75 -60.22 9.45
N SER A 28 38.92 -60.16 8.82
CA SER A 28 39.15 -60.74 7.50
C SER A 28 39.86 -62.09 7.66
N PRO A 29 39.22 -63.21 7.28
CA PRO A 29 39.79 -64.53 7.47
C PRO A 29 40.98 -64.76 6.53
N LYS A 30 41.87 -65.69 6.92
CA LYS A 30 42.99 -66.12 6.09
C LYS A 30 42.47 -66.74 4.79
N THR A 31 43.12 -66.42 3.67
CA THR A 31 42.95 -67.13 2.39
C THR A 31 44.29 -67.74 1.97
N ASN A 32 44.31 -68.44 0.82
CA ASN A 32 45.56 -68.96 0.27
C ASN A 32 46.56 -67.86 -0.13
N GLN A 33 46.08 -66.63 -0.31
CA GLN A 33 46.89 -65.48 -0.76
C GLN A 33 47.11 -64.43 0.33
N TYR A 34 46.22 -64.34 1.33
CA TYR A 34 46.22 -63.26 2.33
C TYR A 34 46.17 -63.80 3.77
N LYS A 35 46.97 -63.23 4.68
CA LYS A 35 46.90 -63.51 6.12
C LYS A 35 45.62 -62.95 6.73
N ALA A 36 45.12 -63.58 7.79
CA ALA A 36 44.01 -63.04 8.55
C ALA A 36 44.41 -61.71 9.22
N ILE A 37 43.47 -60.77 9.30
CA ILE A 37 43.66 -59.50 10.00
C ILE A 37 42.40 -59.13 10.76
N THR A 38 42.57 -58.58 11.97
CA THR A 38 41.49 -57.98 12.76
C THR A 38 41.75 -56.49 12.93
N LYS A 39 40.71 -55.68 12.75
CA LYS A 39 40.70 -54.25 13.09
C LYS A 39 39.49 -53.93 13.95
N THR A 40 39.61 -52.92 14.79
CA THR A 40 38.50 -52.39 15.58
C THR A 40 38.23 -50.95 15.18
N ASN A 41 36.95 -50.58 15.16
CA ASN A 41 36.48 -49.21 15.03
C ASN A 41 35.40 -48.95 16.08
N LYS A 42 35.17 -47.68 16.40
CA LYS A 42 34.08 -47.27 17.29
C LYS A 42 32.97 -46.62 16.45
N ILE A 43 31.72 -46.93 16.80
CA ILE A 43 30.52 -46.27 16.31
C ILE A 43 29.84 -45.67 17.52
N THR A 44 29.69 -44.35 17.54
CA THR A 44 28.95 -43.66 18.60
C THR A 44 27.54 -43.36 18.08
N ILE A 45 26.53 -43.80 18.82
CA ILE A 45 25.14 -43.41 18.63
C ILE A 45 24.80 -42.44 19.75
N GLU A 46 24.41 -41.21 19.40
CA GLU A 46 23.95 -40.19 20.34
C GLU A 46 22.46 -39.91 20.14
N LYS A 47 21.78 -39.49 21.20
CA LYS A 47 20.41 -38.98 21.08
C LYS A 47 20.36 -37.71 20.21
N GLY A 48 19.33 -37.63 19.38
CA GLY A 48 19.04 -36.44 18.60
C GLY A 48 18.70 -35.26 19.50
N THR A 49 19.03 -34.05 19.05
CA THR A 49 18.55 -32.82 19.70
C THR A 49 17.25 -32.40 19.00
N PRO A 50 16.10 -32.42 19.69
CA PRO A 50 14.84 -32.00 19.08
C PRO A 50 14.80 -30.49 18.91
N LYS A 51 13.92 -30.01 18.01
CA LYS A 51 13.51 -28.61 17.91
C LYS A 51 12.32 -28.37 18.84
N PHE A 52 12.43 -27.33 19.66
CA PHE A 52 11.42 -26.93 20.64
C PHE A 52 11.00 -25.48 20.38
N THR A 53 9.84 -25.31 19.75
CA THR A 53 9.34 -24.01 19.32
C THR A 53 8.21 -23.56 20.23
N SER A 54 8.38 -22.38 20.80
CA SER A 54 7.46 -21.74 21.74
C SER A 54 7.71 -20.23 21.69
N TYR A 55 6.66 -19.45 21.94
CA TYR A 55 6.70 -18.00 21.81
C TYR A 55 6.18 -17.32 23.08
N ASP A 56 6.57 -16.07 23.27
CA ASP A 56 5.91 -15.22 24.25
C ASP A 56 4.44 -15.04 23.86
N LYS A 57 3.57 -14.87 24.85
CA LYS A 57 2.14 -14.73 24.58
C LYS A 57 1.49 -13.71 25.50
N THR A 58 0.70 -12.83 24.92
CA THR A 58 -0.14 -11.88 25.64
C THR A 58 -1.61 -12.31 25.54
N TYR A 59 -2.30 -12.29 26.68
CA TYR A 59 -3.73 -12.58 26.81
C TYR A 59 -4.46 -11.38 27.42
N SER A 60 -5.74 -11.26 27.08
CA SER A 60 -6.68 -10.37 27.75
C SER A 60 -7.10 -11.01 29.09
N ASN A 61 -7.29 -10.20 30.14
CA ASN A 61 -7.80 -10.68 31.41
C ASN A 61 -9.22 -11.26 31.24
N ASN A 62 -9.54 -12.30 32.02
CA ASN A 62 -10.83 -13.02 31.91
C ASN A 62 -11.08 -13.69 30.54
N SER A 63 -10.03 -13.95 29.75
CA SER A 63 -10.12 -14.79 28.55
C SER A 63 -9.62 -16.20 28.87
N ASP A 64 -10.35 -17.23 28.38
CA ASP A 64 -9.87 -18.61 28.41
C ASP A 64 -8.70 -18.74 27.43
N GLY A 65 -7.47 -18.70 27.94
CA GLY A 65 -6.26 -18.74 27.13
C GLY A 65 -5.69 -20.15 27.01
N GLU A 66 -5.52 -20.68 25.80
CA GLU A 66 -4.71 -21.88 25.58
C GLU A 66 -3.28 -21.47 25.20
N TYR A 67 -2.27 -22.08 25.82
CA TYR A 67 -0.87 -21.97 25.41
C TYR A 67 -0.41 -23.27 24.77
N SER A 68 0.37 -23.16 23.69
CA SER A 68 0.88 -24.31 22.97
C SER A 68 2.36 -24.20 22.62
N ILE A 69 3.01 -25.36 22.50
CA ILE A 69 4.38 -25.50 22.00
C ILE A 69 4.41 -26.54 20.89
N TYR A 70 5.42 -26.46 20.03
CA TYR A 70 5.66 -27.42 18.97
C TYR A 70 7.01 -28.13 19.17
N LEU A 71 6.96 -29.46 19.18
CA LEU A 71 8.11 -30.36 19.30
C LEU A 71 8.31 -31.12 17.99
N SER A 72 9.50 -30.99 17.41
CA SER A 72 9.89 -31.70 16.18
C SER A 72 11.32 -32.22 16.24
N ASP A 73 11.69 -33.09 15.31
CA ASP A 73 13.09 -33.45 15.08
C ASP A 73 13.85 -32.36 14.30
N TYR A 74 15.14 -32.57 14.05
CA TYR A 74 15.97 -31.62 13.32
C TYR A 74 15.48 -31.37 11.88
N ALA A 75 14.80 -32.35 11.27
CA ALA A 75 14.22 -32.27 9.94
C ALA A 75 12.82 -31.64 9.91
N GLY A 76 12.27 -31.25 11.07
CA GLY A 76 10.95 -30.65 11.18
C GLY A 76 9.81 -31.68 11.22
N LYS A 77 10.10 -32.97 11.40
CA LYS A 77 9.06 -33.97 11.61
C LYS A 77 8.52 -33.84 13.02
N ALA A 78 7.20 -33.72 13.14
CA ALA A 78 6.50 -33.68 14.41
C ALA A 78 6.83 -34.90 15.30
N LEU A 79 7.08 -34.64 16.58
CA LEU A 79 7.33 -35.68 17.58
C LEU A 79 6.10 -35.83 18.47
N ALA A 80 5.34 -36.90 18.25
CA ALA A 80 4.15 -37.23 19.02
C ALA A 80 4.47 -37.94 20.34
N ASN A 81 3.55 -37.85 21.31
CA ASN A 81 3.64 -38.45 22.65
C ASN A 81 4.86 -38.02 23.47
N GLY A 82 5.48 -36.89 23.12
CA GLY A 82 6.54 -36.27 23.90
C GLY A 82 5.99 -35.67 25.18
N LYS A 83 6.53 -36.07 26.33
CA LYS A 83 6.08 -35.59 27.64
C LYS A 83 6.60 -34.19 27.92
N ILE A 84 5.69 -33.23 28.06
CA ILE A 84 5.96 -31.82 28.31
C ILE A 84 5.50 -31.45 29.73
N ILE A 85 6.35 -30.73 30.44
CA ILE A 85 6.04 -30.11 31.72
C ILE A 85 6.03 -28.59 31.52
N PHE A 86 4.91 -27.95 31.83
CA PHE A 86 4.76 -26.50 31.90
C PHE A 86 4.80 -26.05 33.35
N SER A 87 5.62 -25.05 33.66
CA SER A 87 5.71 -24.46 35.01
C SER A 87 5.55 -22.95 34.93
N ILE A 88 4.52 -22.42 35.58
CA ILE A 88 4.18 -20.99 35.60
C ILE A 88 3.52 -20.64 36.94
N ASN A 89 3.90 -19.51 37.53
CA ASN A 89 3.34 -19.02 38.80
C ASN A 89 3.35 -20.09 39.93
N GLY A 90 4.41 -20.88 40.02
CA GLY A 90 4.54 -21.97 41.01
C GLY A 90 3.71 -23.23 40.72
N ASN A 91 2.82 -23.21 39.72
CA ASN A 91 2.01 -24.35 39.32
C ASN A 91 2.71 -25.19 38.24
N THR A 92 2.39 -26.48 38.16
CA THR A 92 2.94 -27.41 37.17
C THR A 92 1.83 -28.16 36.43
N TYR A 93 1.90 -28.18 35.10
CA TYR A 93 0.96 -28.84 34.22
C TYR A 93 1.69 -29.85 33.34
N ASN A 94 1.17 -31.07 33.26
CA ASN A 94 1.75 -32.13 32.43
C ASN A 94 0.89 -32.31 31.16
N ALA A 95 1.55 -32.32 30.01
CA ALA A 95 0.91 -32.58 28.72
C ALA A 95 1.74 -33.57 27.90
N SER A 96 1.13 -34.15 26.87
CA SER A 96 1.82 -34.91 25.84
C SER A 96 1.59 -34.26 24.49
N THR A 97 2.60 -34.26 23.63
CA THR A 97 2.43 -33.76 22.26
C THR A 97 1.49 -34.67 21.46
N ASP A 98 0.62 -34.08 20.64
CA ASP A 98 -0.28 -34.78 19.73
C ASP A 98 0.45 -35.34 18.50
N SER A 99 -0.30 -35.90 17.54
CA SER A 99 0.26 -36.40 16.26
C SER A 99 0.95 -35.33 15.43
N ASN A 100 0.62 -34.06 15.66
CA ASN A 100 1.20 -32.90 15.02
C ASN A 100 2.35 -32.32 15.85
N GLY A 101 2.78 -32.97 16.93
CA GLY A 101 3.88 -32.52 17.77
C GLY A 101 3.51 -31.33 18.66
N ILE A 102 2.22 -31.03 18.84
CA ILE A 102 1.74 -29.89 19.61
C ILE A 102 1.33 -30.35 21.01
N ALA A 103 1.86 -29.70 22.05
CA ALA A 103 1.37 -29.85 23.42
C ALA A 103 0.72 -28.54 23.87
N LYS A 104 -0.42 -28.65 24.56
CA LYS A 104 -1.27 -27.53 24.98
C LYS A 104 -1.59 -27.60 26.47
N PHE A 105 -1.81 -26.45 27.09
CA PHE A 105 -2.47 -26.34 28.40
C PHE A 105 -3.24 -25.01 28.50
N ASN A 106 -4.25 -24.99 29.37
CA ASN A 106 -5.04 -23.78 29.63
C ASN A 106 -4.34 -22.90 30.67
N ILE A 107 -4.21 -21.62 30.38
CA ILE A 107 -3.74 -20.57 31.28
C ILE A 107 -4.94 -20.01 32.02
N ASN A 108 -4.92 -20.16 33.33
CA ASN A 108 -5.92 -19.61 34.24
C ASN A 108 -5.22 -18.59 35.16
N ILE A 109 -4.96 -17.38 34.64
CA ILE A 109 -4.33 -16.28 35.37
C ILE A 109 -5.14 -15.01 35.13
N ASP A 110 -5.84 -14.54 36.14
CA ASP A 110 -6.74 -13.37 36.03
C ASP A 110 -6.07 -12.05 36.42
N THR A 111 -4.93 -12.13 37.12
CA THR A 111 -4.21 -10.94 37.57
C THR A 111 -3.34 -10.40 36.43
N ALA A 112 -3.49 -9.10 36.15
CA ALA A 112 -2.64 -8.42 35.18
C ALA A 112 -1.17 -8.46 35.63
N GLY A 113 -0.27 -8.68 34.67
CA GLY A 113 1.16 -8.78 34.95
C GLY A 113 1.89 -9.67 33.97
N THR A 114 3.19 -9.85 34.22
CA THR A 114 4.07 -10.69 33.39
C THR A 114 4.58 -11.87 34.20
N TYR A 115 4.46 -13.06 33.64
CA TYR A 115 4.77 -14.33 34.26
C TYR A 115 5.79 -15.11 33.42
N SER A 116 6.76 -15.73 34.08
CA SER A 116 7.73 -16.61 33.44
C SER A 116 7.16 -18.03 33.31
N LEU A 117 6.97 -18.50 32.08
CA LEU A 117 6.58 -19.87 31.76
C LEU A 117 7.80 -20.69 31.35
N VAL A 118 8.09 -21.77 32.08
CA VAL A 118 9.09 -22.75 31.68
C VAL A 118 8.39 -23.96 31.08
N SER A 119 8.70 -24.26 29.81
CA SER A 119 8.21 -25.45 29.10
C SER A 119 9.35 -26.44 28.92
N LYS A 120 9.21 -27.68 29.39
CA LYS A 120 10.27 -28.70 29.40
C LYS A 120 9.81 -30.00 28.76
N PHE A 121 10.47 -30.41 27.67
CA PHE A 121 10.44 -31.78 27.19
C PHE A 121 11.41 -32.64 28.00
N LEU A 122 10.90 -33.75 28.55
CA LEU A 122 11.68 -34.64 29.42
C LEU A 122 12.73 -35.50 28.68
N GLY A 123 12.72 -35.51 27.35
CA GLY A 123 13.52 -36.45 26.56
C GLY A 123 12.87 -37.82 26.46
N ASP A 124 13.37 -38.64 25.55
CA ASP A 124 12.99 -40.04 25.41
C ASP A 124 14.22 -40.90 25.04
N ILE A 125 14.01 -42.11 24.52
CA ILE A 125 15.09 -43.01 24.10
C ILE A 125 15.87 -42.47 22.89
N LYS A 126 15.23 -41.66 22.03
CA LYS A 126 15.79 -41.13 20.78
C LYS A 126 16.28 -39.69 20.91
N TYR A 127 15.66 -38.88 21.77
CA TYR A 127 15.84 -37.44 21.83
C TYR A 127 16.24 -36.95 23.21
N LYS A 128 17.17 -35.98 23.24
CA LYS A 128 17.62 -35.29 24.46
C LYS A 128 16.49 -34.45 25.05
N ALA A 129 16.49 -34.28 26.37
CA ALA A 129 15.61 -33.33 27.06
C ALA A 129 15.97 -31.89 26.65
N ILE A 130 14.97 -31.02 26.58
CA ILE A 130 15.16 -29.59 26.26
C ILE A 130 14.10 -28.77 26.99
N ASN A 131 14.41 -27.52 27.32
CA ASN A 131 13.44 -26.58 27.89
C ASN A 131 13.56 -25.21 27.23
N LYS A 132 12.48 -24.44 27.30
CA LYS A 132 12.43 -23.02 26.95
C LYS A 132 11.68 -22.23 28.01
N THR A 133 12.07 -20.97 28.14
CA THR A 133 11.37 -20.00 28.97
C THR A 133 10.73 -18.96 28.07
N ASN A 134 9.46 -18.65 28.31
CA ASN A 134 8.69 -17.64 27.61
C ASN A 134 8.00 -16.69 28.58
N SER A 135 7.73 -15.48 28.12
CA SER A 135 6.97 -14.48 28.85
C SER A 135 5.48 -14.63 28.54
N ILE A 136 4.65 -14.77 29.58
CA ILE A 136 3.20 -14.72 29.49
C ILE A 136 2.72 -13.41 30.11
N THR A 137 2.06 -12.57 29.33
CA THR A 137 1.57 -11.26 29.79
C THR A 137 0.04 -11.27 29.84
N ILE A 138 -0.54 -10.85 30.96
CA ILE A 138 -1.98 -10.63 31.11
C ILE A 138 -2.22 -9.13 31.10
N LYS A 139 -2.98 -8.64 30.12
CA LYS A 139 -3.39 -7.25 29.96
C LYS A 139 -4.88 -7.08 30.20
N GLU A 140 -5.28 -5.90 30.66
CA GLU A 140 -6.70 -5.56 30.72
C GLU A 140 -7.27 -5.38 29.32
N GLY A 141 -8.46 -5.94 29.07
CA GLY A 141 -9.17 -5.80 27.81
C GLY A 141 -10.17 -6.93 27.60
N SER A 142 -11.14 -6.72 26.73
CA SER A 142 -12.06 -7.78 26.27
C SER A 142 -12.09 -7.78 24.75
N ASN A 143 -12.21 -8.97 24.15
CA ASN A 143 -12.24 -9.16 22.70
C ASN A 143 -10.99 -8.64 21.95
N ILE A 144 -9.85 -8.55 22.65
CA ILE A 144 -8.55 -8.23 22.05
C ILE A 144 -7.69 -9.49 21.99
N ILE A 145 -7.20 -9.78 20.80
CA ILE A 145 -6.22 -10.80 20.50
C ILE A 145 -4.90 -10.11 20.19
N PHE A 146 -3.84 -10.51 20.87
CA PHE A 146 -2.52 -9.92 20.70
C PHE A 146 -1.65 -10.76 19.77
N ILE A 147 -0.99 -10.06 18.84
CA ILE A 147 0.14 -10.58 18.07
C ILE A 147 1.41 -10.12 18.77
N ASP A 148 2.04 -11.03 19.50
CA ASP A 148 3.29 -10.76 20.21
C ASP A 148 4.45 -10.53 19.24
N LYS A 149 5.50 -9.88 19.74
CA LYS A 149 6.75 -9.62 19.01
C LYS A 149 7.39 -10.91 18.49
N ASN A 150 8.12 -10.79 17.37
CA ASN A 150 8.92 -11.86 16.76
C ASN A 150 8.13 -13.10 16.29
N LEU A 151 6.80 -13.03 16.20
CA LEU A 151 6.02 -14.12 15.61
C LEU A 151 6.24 -14.20 14.10
N PRO A 152 6.51 -15.39 13.54
CA PRO A 152 6.60 -15.55 12.09
C PRO A 152 5.20 -15.52 11.47
N ASN A 153 5.13 -15.13 10.19
CA ASN A 153 3.87 -15.02 9.42
C ASN A 153 2.89 -16.19 9.63
N ILE A 154 3.39 -17.43 9.63
CA ILE A 154 2.54 -18.62 9.80
C ILE A 154 1.84 -18.69 11.16
N GLU A 155 2.47 -18.21 12.23
CA GLU A 155 1.86 -18.20 13.56
C GLU A 155 0.88 -17.03 13.70
N ILE A 156 1.19 -15.89 13.08
CA ILE A 156 0.26 -14.75 13.00
C ILE A 156 -1.01 -15.18 12.24
N GLN A 157 -0.86 -15.86 11.10
CA GLN A 157 -1.99 -16.33 10.31
C GLN A 157 -2.88 -17.29 11.10
N LYS A 158 -2.31 -18.22 11.88
CA LYS A 158 -3.11 -19.12 12.74
C LYS A 158 -3.93 -18.36 13.77
N ILE A 159 -3.35 -17.30 14.35
CA ILE A 159 -4.05 -16.47 15.33
C ILE A 159 -5.22 -15.74 14.64
N ILE A 160 -4.99 -15.14 13.47
CA ILE A 160 -6.03 -14.48 12.67
C ILE A 160 -7.13 -15.47 12.25
N ASP A 161 -6.77 -16.67 11.81
CA ASP A 161 -7.72 -17.71 11.41
C ASP A 161 -8.59 -18.20 12.59
N SER A 162 -8.09 -18.08 13.82
CA SER A 162 -8.83 -18.45 15.04
C SER A 162 -9.64 -17.31 15.65
N ALA A 163 -9.47 -16.08 15.17
CA ALA A 163 -10.15 -14.92 15.72
C ALA A 163 -11.65 -14.92 15.38
N GLU A 164 -12.48 -14.51 16.34
CA GLU A 164 -13.91 -14.39 16.14
C GLU A 164 -14.27 -13.04 15.50
N ASN A 165 -15.37 -13.00 14.75
CA ASN A 165 -15.86 -11.75 14.16
C ASN A 165 -16.10 -10.69 15.24
N GLY A 166 -15.68 -9.46 14.97
CA GLY A 166 -15.70 -8.33 15.89
C GLY A 166 -14.49 -8.24 16.82
N ASN A 167 -13.58 -9.24 16.82
CA ASN A 167 -12.35 -9.15 17.60
C ASN A 167 -11.41 -8.06 17.07
N THR A 168 -10.69 -7.46 18.01
CA THR A 168 -9.56 -6.58 17.71
C THR A 168 -8.28 -7.39 17.76
N VAL A 169 -7.48 -7.32 16.70
CA VAL A 169 -6.18 -7.96 16.58
C VAL A 169 -5.10 -6.88 16.70
N GLU A 170 -4.47 -6.78 17.85
CA GLU A 170 -3.45 -5.77 18.14
C GLU A 170 -2.03 -6.33 17.95
N PHE A 171 -1.25 -5.68 17.09
CA PHE A 171 0.15 -6.00 16.86
C PHE A 171 1.03 -5.24 17.85
N LEU A 172 1.84 -6.00 18.61
CA LEU A 172 2.67 -5.45 19.69
C LEU A 172 4.14 -5.26 19.30
N GLY A 173 4.60 -5.88 18.20
CA GLY A 173 5.97 -5.79 17.72
C GLY A 173 6.24 -4.52 16.90
N ASP A 174 7.47 -4.03 16.93
CA ASP A 174 7.90 -2.89 16.12
C ASP A 174 7.95 -3.26 14.62
N SER A 175 8.29 -4.51 14.31
CA SER A 175 8.32 -5.03 12.94
C SER A 175 8.03 -6.53 12.86
N TYR A 176 7.48 -6.95 11.72
CA TYR A 176 7.27 -8.34 11.35
C TYR A 176 7.71 -8.56 9.91
N ASP A 177 8.42 -9.68 9.68
CA ASP A 177 9.04 -9.96 8.39
C ASP A 177 8.35 -11.08 7.61
N SER A 178 8.50 -11.03 6.28
CA SER A 178 7.94 -12.02 5.34
C SER A 178 6.42 -12.15 5.47
N ILE A 179 5.75 -11.01 5.62
CA ILE A 179 4.32 -10.92 5.87
C ILE A 179 3.52 -11.08 4.57
N SER A 180 2.54 -11.97 4.62
CA SER A 180 1.52 -12.19 3.59
C SER A 180 0.32 -12.83 4.29
N LEU A 181 -0.55 -11.98 4.85
CA LEU A 181 -1.66 -12.39 5.70
C LEU A 181 -2.98 -12.37 4.95
N LYS A 182 -3.84 -13.35 5.22
CA LYS A 182 -5.20 -13.44 4.68
C LYS A 182 -6.21 -13.15 5.78
N ILE A 183 -7.05 -12.15 5.57
CA ILE A 183 -8.06 -11.70 6.53
C ILE A 183 -9.44 -12.04 5.97
N LYS A 184 -10.15 -12.94 6.64
CA LYS A 184 -11.47 -13.45 6.22
C LYS A 184 -12.58 -13.18 7.22
N GLY A 185 -12.24 -13.12 8.51
CA GLY A 185 -13.18 -12.72 9.55
C GLY A 185 -13.32 -11.20 9.60
N GLY A 186 -14.49 -10.72 10.03
CA GLY A 186 -14.69 -9.30 10.30
C GLY A 186 -13.88 -8.89 11.52
N LEU A 187 -12.73 -8.25 11.31
CA LEU A 187 -11.71 -8.02 12.34
C LEU A 187 -11.22 -6.58 12.31
N ASN A 188 -10.78 -6.08 13.47
CA ASN A 188 -10.10 -4.80 13.59
C ASN A 188 -8.60 -5.03 13.80
N LEU A 189 -7.81 -4.89 12.75
CA LEU A 189 -6.35 -4.98 12.83
C LEU A 189 -5.79 -3.60 13.15
N ILE A 190 -5.04 -3.51 14.25
CA ILE A 190 -4.47 -2.26 14.74
C ILE A 190 -3.05 -2.44 15.27
N THR A 191 -2.34 -1.33 15.35
CA THR A 191 -1.12 -1.18 16.16
C THR A 191 -1.15 0.16 16.89
N ASN A 192 -0.58 0.17 18.09
CA ASN A 192 -0.35 1.39 18.87
C ASN A 192 1.14 1.81 18.87
N SER A 193 2.03 1.02 18.25
CA SER A 193 3.48 1.26 18.22
C SER A 193 3.99 1.71 16.84
N GLY A 194 3.12 1.82 15.83
CA GLY A 194 3.53 2.11 14.46
C GLY A 194 4.25 0.93 13.79
N THR A 195 3.78 -0.29 14.08
CA THR A 195 4.32 -1.56 13.59
C THR A 195 4.58 -1.55 12.07
N GLN A 196 5.75 -2.06 11.70
CA GLN A 196 6.14 -2.34 10.32
C GLN A 196 5.75 -3.75 9.89
N LEU A 197 5.01 -3.89 8.80
CA LEU A 197 4.71 -5.15 8.13
C LEU A 197 5.55 -5.26 6.87
N ASN A 198 6.69 -5.97 6.96
CA ASN A 198 7.60 -6.17 5.83
C ASN A 198 7.13 -7.34 4.98
N GLY A 199 6.70 -7.05 3.76
CA GLY A 199 6.07 -7.99 2.85
C GLY A 199 6.96 -9.15 2.42
N LEU A 200 6.36 -10.31 2.24
CA LEU A 200 6.94 -11.39 1.45
C LEU A 200 6.97 -10.96 -0.03
N SER A 201 8.12 -11.12 -0.69
CA SER A 201 8.23 -10.71 -2.11
C SER A 201 7.30 -11.51 -3.02
N LYS A 202 6.73 -10.83 -4.02
CA LYS A 202 5.76 -11.38 -4.97
C LYS A 202 4.44 -11.79 -4.32
N SER A 203 4.01 -11.09 -3.30
CA SER A 203 2.77 -11.38 -2.57
C SER A 203 2.19 -10.11 -1.96
N PRO A 204 0.86 -9.97 -1.89
CA PRO A 204 0.23 -8.92 -1.12
C PRO A 204 0.62 -9.04 0.36
N VAL A 205 0.91 -7.91 1.02
CA VAL A 205 1.18 -7.93 2.48
C VAL A 205 -0.09 -8.33 3.23
N LEU A 206 -1.21 -7.70 2.88
CA LEU A 206 -2.53 -8.03 3.40
C LEU A 206 -3.47 -8.38 2.25
N THR A 207 -4.11 -9.55 2.33
CA THR A 207 -5.18 -9.98 1.44
C THR A 207 -6.48 -10.02 2.24
N ILE A 208 -7.39 -9.10 1.94
CA ILE A 208 -8.73 -9.01 2.54
C ILE A 208 -9.72 -9.71 1.61
N ASN A 209 -10.35 -10.77 2.12
CA ASN A 209 -11.37 -11.56 1.44
C ASN A 209 -12.57 -11.84 2.38
N GLY A 210 -12.91 -10.86 3.20
CA GLY A 210 -14.00 -10.93 4.18
C GLY A 210 -14.64 -9.55 4.37
N ASP A 211 -15.74 -9.52 5.10
CA ASP A 211 -16.52 -8.30 5.30
C ASP A 211 -16.30 -7.69 6.69
N ASN A 212 -16.57 -6.40 6.84
CA ASN A 212 -16.49 -5.67 8.12
C ASN A 212 -15.08 -5.70 8.72
N ILE A 213 -14.09 -5.32 7.92
CA ILE A 213 -12.67 -5.35 8.28
C ILE A 213 -12.13 -3.93 8.39
N ASN A 214 -11.43 -3.65 9.48
CA ASN A 214 -10.73 -2.39 9.69
C ASN A 214 -9.22 -2.65 9.79
N VAL A 215 -8.40 -1.87 9.10
CA VAL A 215 -6.92 -1.92 9.18
C VAL A 215 -6.40 -0.51 9.42
N SER A 216 -5.67 -0.32 10.52
CA SER A 216 -5.17 1.02 10.84
C SER A 216 -3.82 1.10 11.54
N ASN A 217 -3.16 2.25 11.33
CA ASN A 217 -1.92 2.69 11.98
C ASN A 217 -0.65 1.91 11.60
N PHE A 218 -0.68 1.09 10.56
CA PHE A 218 0.48 0.30 10.15
C PHE A 218 1.42 1.06 9.21
N LYS A 219 2.70 0.71 9.28
CA LYS A 219 3.66 0.92 8.20
C LYS A 219 3.74 -0.37 7.39
N ILE A 220 3.24 -0.37 6.16
CA ILE A 220 3.16 -1.54 5.29
C ILE A 220 4.21 -1.38 4.19
N ASN A 221 5.13 -2.34 4.12
CA ASN A 221 6.26 -2.29 3.21
C ASN A 221 6.22 -3.47 2.21
N PRO A 222 5.46 -3.36 1.10
CA PRO A 222 5.45 -4.40 0.06
C PRO A 222 6.84 -4.64 -0.52
N ASN A 223 7.17 -5.88 -0.85
CA ASN A 223 8.52 -6.22 -1.30
C ASN A 223 8.58 -6.53 -2.78
N SER A 224 8.70 -5.47 -3.59
CA SER A 224 8.77 -5.58 -5.04
C SER A 224 10.18 -5.73 -5.62
N GLN A 225 11.18 -6.10 -4.80
CA GLN A 225 12.58 -6.22 -5.26
C GLN A 225 12.79 -7.27 -6.38
N SER A 226 11.96 -8.31 -6.40
CA SER A 226 12.11 -9.43 -7.34
C SER A 226 10.90 -9.68 -8.25
N GLY A 227 9.85 -8.85 -8.12
CA GLY A 227 8.60 -8.92 -8.87
C GLY A 227 7.47 -8.18 -8.12
N GLU A 228 6.35 -7.94 -8.79
CA GLU A 228 5.24 -7.13 -8.27
C GLU A 228 4.68 -7.62 -6.92
N SER A 229 4.41 -6.70 -6.01
CA SER A 229 3.76 -6.97 -4.72
C SER A 229 2.79 -5.85 -4.36
N GLU A 230 1.62 -6.21 -3.86
CA GLU A 230 0.64 -5.25 -3.37
C GLU A 230 0.81 -4.93 -1.87
N GLY A 231 0.44 -3.71 -1.47
CA GLY A 231 0.25 -3.37 -0.06
C GLY A 231 -0.94 -4.10 0.53
N ILE A 232 -2.12 -3.70 0.06
CA ILE A 232 -3.38 -4.26 0.51
C ILE A 232 -4.20 -4.65 -0.71
N LEU A 233 -4.56 -5.93 -0.81
CA LEU A 233 -5.50 -6.44 -1.79
C LEU A 233 -6.85 -6.66 -1.11
N ILE A 234 -7.87 -5.90 -1.50
CA ILE A 234 -9.26 -6.07 -1.10
C ILE A 234 -9.98 -6.75 -2.28
N ASN A 235 -10.51 -7.95 -2.07
CA ASN A 235 -11.16 -8.70 -3.15
C ASN A 235 -12.35 -9.50 -2.66
N ASN A 236 -13.51 -9.29 -3.30
CA ASN A 236 -14.81 -9.87 -2.90
C ASN A 236 -15.12 -9.53 -1.44
N SER A 237 -15.16 -8.24 -1.10
CA SER A 237 -15.33 -7.78 0.27
C SER A 237 -16.27 -6.59 0.36
N ASN A 238 -16.96 -6.47 1.48
CA ASN A 238 -17.89 -5.41 1.76
C ASN A 238 -17.61 -4.78 3.13
N ASN A 239 -17.81 -3.46 3.25
CA ASN A 239 -17.57 -2.71 4.49
C ASN A 239 -16.12 -2.85 4.99
N VAL A 240 -15.15 -2.35 4.21
CA VAL A 240 -13.73 -2.37 4.59
C VAL A 240 -13.23 -0.95 4.81
N ASN A 241 -12.51 -0.72 5.90
CA ASN A 241 -11.91 0.55 6.23
C ASN A 241 -10.38 0.42 6.36
N ILE A 242 -9.66 1.18 5.56
CA ILE A 242 -8.20 1.26 5.59
C ILE A 242 -7.83 2.69 5.98
N ALA A 243 -7.37 2.87 7.23
CA ALA A 243 -7.21 4.20 7.81
C ALA A 243 -5.83 4.45 8.43
N ASN A 244 -5.24 5.61 8.20
CA ASN A 244 -3.99 6.04 8.86
C ASN A 244 -2.80 5.08 8.63
N ASN A 245 -2.70 4.45 7.47
CA ASN A 245 -1.56 3.57 7.15
C ASN A 245 -0.53 4.30 6.28
N THR A 246 0.74 3.96 6.46
CA THR A 246 1.83 4.35 5.54
C THR A 246 2.20 3.14 4.70
N ILE A 247 1.99 3.20 3.39
CA ILE A 247 2.20 2.10 2.45
C ILE A 247 3.28 2.50 1.45
N ILE A 248 4.50 1.96 1.60
CA ILE A 248 5.66 2.36 0.79
C ILE A 248 6.33 1.11 0.24
N ASN A 249 6.44 1.03 -1.08
CA ASN A 249 7.02 -0.13 -1.75
C ASN A 249 8.54 -0.21 -1.56
N ILE A 250 9.05 -1.42 -1.32
CA ILE A 250 10.49 -1.72 -1.37
C ILE A 250 10.84 -2.12 -2.81
N LEU A 251 11.46 -1.18 -3.52
CA LEU A 251 11.85 -1.35 -4.92
C LEU A 251 13.18 -2.08 -5.10
N ASN A 252 13.40 -2.61 -6.30
CA ASN A 252 14.70 -3.12 -6.71
C ASN A 252 15.72 -1.97 -6.77
N SER A 253 16.75 -2.02 -5.94
CA SER A 253 17.76 -0.96 -5.82
C SER A 253 18.53 -0.71 -7.13
N ASN A 254 18.62 -1.72 -8.01
CA ASN A 254 19.34 -1.61 -9.28
C ASN A 254 18.53 -0.85 -10.35
N LEU A 255 17.22 -0.68 -10.15
CA LEU A 255 16.30 -0.05 -11.11
C LEU A 255 15.81 1.32 -10.64
N ILE A 256 16.30 1.84 -9.49
CA ILE A 256 15.83 3.12 -8.92
C ILE A 256 15.98 4.28 -9.92
N ASN A 257 17.09 4.34 -10.64
CA ASN A 257 17.28 5.38 -11.66
C ASN A 257 16.27 5.22 -12.81
N ASP A 258 16.00 3.99 -13.23
CA ASP A 258 15.06 3.67 -14.31
C ASP A 258 13.60 3.96 -13.90
N TYR A 259 13.27 3.75 -12.62
CA TYR A 259 11.98 4.14 -12.07
C TYR A 259 11.85 5.66 -12.04
N ASN A 260 12.83 6.35 -11.43
CA ASN A 260 12.80 7.81 -11.27
C ASN A 260 12.84 8.57 -12.60
N ASN A 261 13.50 8.01 -13.62
CA ASN A 261 13.53 8.57 -14.98
C ASN A 261 12.42 8.01 -15.89
N GLY A 262 11.51 7.18 -15.36
CA GLY A 262 10.36 6.64 -16.07
C GLY A 262 10.68 5.72 -17.23
N SER A 263 11.94 5.26 -17.36
CA SER A 263 12.33 4.28 -18.38
C SER A 263 11.73 2.90 -18.10
N THR A 264 11.25 2.67 -16.88
CA THR A 264 10.54 1.44 -16.51
C THR A 264 9.39 1.71 -15.55
N ILE A 265 8.36 0.85 -15.62
CA ILE A 265 7.14 0.94 -14.81
C ILE A 265 7.45 0.49 -13.38
N LEU A 266 6.95 1.24 -12.40
CA LEU A 266 7.01 0.87 -10.99
C LEU A 266 6.21 -0.42 -10.76
N PRO A 267 6.69 -1.37 -9.96
CA PRO A 267 5.98 -2.63 -9.72
C PRO A 267 4.86 -2.50 -8.68
N GLY A 268 3.77 -3.27 -8.86
CA GLY A 268 2.75 -3.50 -7.84
C GLY A 268 1.76 -2.36 -7.62
N THR A 269 0.91 -2.51 -6.60
CA THR A 269 -0.16 -1.55 -6.27
C THR A 269 -0.18 -1.28 -4.76
N GLY A 270 -0.37 -0.02 -4.35
CA GLY A 270 -0.47 0.33 -2.94
C GLY A 270 -1.72 -0.30 -2.29
N ILE A 271 -2.90 0.12 -2.73
CA ILE A 271 -4.20 -0.46 -2.36
C ILE A 271 -4.94 -0.88 -3.63
N LYS A 272 -5.27 -2.17 -3.74
CA LYS A 272 -5.98 -2.75 -4.87
C LYS A 272 -7.36 -3.22 -4.44
N VAL A 273 -8.42 -2.66 -5.04
CA VAL A 273 -9.82 -2.96 -4.72
C VAL A 273 -10.49 -3.62 -5.91
N LEU A 274 -10.96 -4.86 -5.72
CA LEU A 274 -11.56 -5.69 -6.75
C LEU A 274 -12.90 -6.26 -6.28
N ASN A 275 -13.93 -6.23 -7.12
CA ASN A 275 -15.21 -6.92 -6.86
C ASN A 275 -15.81 -6.61 -5.47
N SER A 276 -15.67 -5.38 -5.00
CA SER A 276 -15.93 -5.01 -3.60
C SER A 276 -16.87 -3.82 -3.48
N ALA A 277 -17.46 -3.64 -2.31
CA ALA A 277 -18.36 -2.52 -2.07
C ALA A 277 -18.20 -1.88 -0.69
N ASN A 278 -18.59 -0.61 -0.57
CA ASN A 278 -18.57 0.14 0.69
C ASN A 278 -17.17 0.15 1.33
N ILE A 279 -16.21 0.71 0.59
CA ILE A 279 -14.79 0.74 0.99
C ILE A 279 -14.42 2.17 1.36
N ASN A 280 -13.84 2.36 2.55
CA ASN A 280 -13.29 3.63 3.01
C ASN A 280 -11.76 3.56 3.04
N LEU A 281 -11.10 4.45 2.32
CA LEU A 281 -9.65 4.62 2.29
C LEU A 281 -9.34 6.02 2.80
N GLU A 282 -8.92 6.14 4.05
CA GLU A 282 -8.79 7.43 4.74
C GLU A 282 -7.38 7.67 5.31
N LYS A 283 -6.81 8.86 5.11
CA LYS A 283 -5.55 9.28 5.78
C LYS A 283 -4.36 8.33 5.52
N ASN A 284 -4.33 7.66 4.38
CA ASN A 284 -3.21 6.80 4.03
C ASN A 284 -2.14 7.58 3.26
N ILE A 285 -0.87 7.23 3.49
CA ILE A 285 0.27 7.71 2.69
C ILE A 285 0.67 6.56 1.76
N ILE A 286 0.69 6.77 0.44
CA ILE A 286 0.89 5.70 -0.55
C ILE A 286 1.91 6.12 -1.62
N ASN A 287 3.06 5.42 -1.66
CA ASN A 287 4.17 5.79 -2.55
C ASN A 287 4.83 4.59 -3.27
N SER A 288 5.38 4.86 -4.45
CA SER A 288 6.30 3.98 -5.19
C SER A 288 5.67 2.73 -5.82
N PHE A 289 4.48 2.87 -6.40
CA PHE A 289 3.75 1.79 -7.08
C PHE A 289 3.44 2.12 -8.54
N GLU A 290 3.04 1.11 -9.33
CA GLU A 290 2.39 1.37 -10.63
C GLU A 290 1.14 2.22 -10.39
N SER A 291 0.26 1.74 -9.50
CA SER A 291 -0.92 2.46 -9.05
C SER A 291 -0.86 2.63 -7.53
N GLY A 292 -1.01 3.87 -7.05
CA GLY A 292 -1.20 4.13 -5.63
C GLY A 292 -2.47 3.44 -5.14
N ILE A 293 -3.60 3.79 -5.76
CA ILE A 293 -4.89 3.12 -5.54
C ILE A 293 -5.43 2.61 -6.88
N TYR A 294 -5.77 1.32 -6.94
CA TYR A 294 -6.43 0.70 -8.10
C TYR A 294 -7.83 0.22 -7.73
N ASN A 295 -8.83 0.55 -8.55
CA ASN A 295 -10.24 0.20 -8.29
C ASN A 295 -10.91 -0.43 -9.52
N GLU A 296 -11.41 -1.65 -9.41
CA GLU A 296 -12.07 -2.39 -10.50
C GLU A 296 -13.28 -3.20 -10.00
N TYR A 297 -14.34 -3.24 -10.81
CA TYR A 297 -15.61 -3.94 -10.57
C TYR A 297 -16.20 -3.68 -9.18
N SER A 298 -15.99 -2.48 -8.65
CA SER A 298 -16.30 -2.14 -7.27
C SER A 298 -17.16 -0.88 -7.16
N SER A 299 -17.87 -0.72 -6.04
CA SER A 299 -18.82 0.38 -5.87
C SER A 299 -18.87 0.97 -4.47
N ASN A 300 -19.30 2.24 -4.35
CA ASN A 300 -19.38 2.95 -3.08
C ASN A 300 -18.00 3.04 -2.41
N ILE A 301 -17.04 3.64 -3.11
CA ILE A 301 -15.65 3.79 -2.64
C ILE A 301 -15.44 5.23 -2.18
N SER A 302 -15.01 5.42 -0.94
CA SER A 302 -14.65 6.73 -0.39
C SER A 302 -13.13 6.79 -0.21
N MET A 303 -12.49 7.76 -0.84
CA MET A 303 -11.05 8.03 -0.78
C MET A 303 -10.86 9.41 -0.20
N LYS A 304 -10.49 9.51 1.09
CA LYS A 304 -10.49 10.74 1.87
C LYS A 304 -9.13 11.05 2.47
N GLU A 305 -8.64 12.27 2.31
CA GLU A 305 -7.48 12.76 3.06
C GLU A 305 -6.20 11.91 2.88
N ASN A 306 -6.07 11.21 1.75
CA ASN A 306 -4.87 10.42 1.46
C ASN A 306 -3.77 11.28 0.82
N GLU A 307 -2.52 10.93 1.08
CA GLU A 307 -1.34 11.47 0.41
C GLU A 307 -0.78 10.42 -0.54
N ILE A 308 -0.85 10.68 -1.85
CA ILE A 308 -0.51 9.72 -2.91
C ILE A 308 0.53 10.36 -3.82
N ARG A 309 1.74 9.81 -3.86
CA ARG A 309 2.86 10.40 -4.61
C ARG A 309 3.84 9.38 -5.15
N LEU A 310 4.66 9.78 -6.12
CA LEU A 310 5.73 8.94 -6.66
C LEU A 310 5.21 7.61 -7.23
N ASN A 311 4.00 7.57 -7.77
CA ASN A 311 3.42 6.39 -8.44
C ASN A 311 3.33 6.62 -9.95
N ASN A 312 3.15 5.58 -10.78
CA ASN A 312 2.81 5.81 -12.21
C ASN A 312 1.41 6.40 -12.40
N TYR A 313 0.48 5.97 -11.58
CA TYR A 313 -0.86 6.49 -11.47
C TYR A 313 -1.18 6.71 -9.99
N GLY A 314 -1.58 7.91 -9.60
CA GLY A 314 -2.02 8.15 -8.22
C GLY A 314 -3.25 7.31 -7.89
N ILE A 315 -4.35 7.58 -8.58
CA ILE A 315 -5.59 6.79 -8.53
C ILE A 315 -5.92 6.29 -9.93
N LYS A 316 -6.12 4.99 -10.10
CA LYS A 316 -6.43 4.36 -11.38
C LYS A 316 -7.67 3.49 -11.28
N TYR A 317 -8.60 3.65 -12.23
CA TYR A 317 -9.77 2.78 -12.33
C TYR A 317 -9.55 1.71 -13.40
N GLY A 318 -10.21 0.57 -13.22
CA GLY A 318 -10.47 -0.42 -14.24
C GLY A 318 -11.96 -0.45 -14.60
N PHE A 319 -12.39 -1.52 -15.26
CA PHE A 319 -13.78 -1.73 -15.64
C PHE A 319 -14.74 -1.83 -14.44
N GLY A 320 -16.00 -1.44 -14.63
CA GLY A 320 -17.12 -1.69 -13.72
C GLY A 320 -17.12 -0.89 -12.42
N SER A 321 -16.20 0.07 -12.27
CA SER A 321 -16.10 0.92 -11.08
C SER A 321 -17.12 2.05 -11.10
N LYS A 322 -17.83 2.26 -9.98
CA LYS A 322 -18.90 3.28 -9.89
C LYS A 322 -19.12 3.82 -8.48
N ASN A 323 -19.86 4.93 -8.36
CA ASN A 323 -20.28 5.52 -7.09
C ASN A 323 -19.08 5.77 -6.17
N SER A 324 -18.20 6.70 -6.52
CA SER A 324 -16.98 6.94 -5.75
C SER A 324 -16.81 8.41 -5.40
N GLU A 325 -16.26 8.66 -4.23
CA GLU A 325 -15.94 9.99 -3.72
C GLU A 325 -14.43 10.07 -3.48
N ILE A 326 -13.77 10.99 -4.16
CA ILE A 326 -12.35 11.32 -4.02
C ILE A 326 -12.31 12.71 -3.42
N PHE A 327 -12.07 12.80 -2.11
CA PHE A 327 -12.25 14.02 -1.34
C PHE A 327 -11.00 14.40 -0.54
N ASN A 328 -10.54 15.65 -0.67
CA ASN A 328 -9.46 16.22 0.13
C ASN A 328 -8.14 15.42 0.11
N ASN A 329 -7.82 14.77 -1.01
CA ASN A 329 -6.56 14.04 -1.17
C ASN A 329 -5.46 14.96 -1.73
N THR A 330 -4.22 14.66 -1.39
CA THR A 330 -3.02 15.23 -2.03
C THR A 330 -2.44 14.19 -2.98
N ILE A 331 -2.50 14.45 -4.29
CA ILE A 331 -2.09 13.55 -5.36
C ILE A 331 -1.04 14.26 -6.23
N ILE A 332 0.23 14.08 -5.88
CA ILE A 332 1.32 14.91 -6.39
C ILE A 332 2.56 14.12 -6.77
N ASP A 333 3.41 14.69 -7.63
CA ASP A 333 4.74 14.18 -7.95
C ASP A 333 4.71 12.70 -8.41
N ASN A 334 3.66 12.28 -9.12
CA ASN A 334 3.61 10.95 -9.70
C ASN A 334 4.67 10.85 -10.82
N ILE A 335 5.24 9.67 -11.02
CA ILE A 335 6.36 9.40 -11.94
C ILE A 335 5.84 8.58 -13.10
N GLY A 336 5.96 9.02 -14.34
CA GLY A 336 5.35 8.39 -15.52
C GLY A 336 6.18 7.30 -16.14
N TRP A 337 5.57 6.64 -17.13
CA TRP A 337 6.29 5.80 -18.07
C TRP A 337 6.61 6.62 -19.33
N TYR A 338 7.90 6.72 -19.67
CA TYR A 338 8.38 7.42 -20.84
C TYR A 338 8.11 6.57 -22.08
N THR A 339 7.11 6.93 -22.88
CA THR A 339 6.80 6.20 -24.11
C THR A 339 7.20 6.93 -25.39
N GLU A 340 7.42 8.25 -25.37
CA GLU A 340 7.97 9.04 -26.48
C GLU A 340 8.72 10.28 -25.93
N ASP A 341 9.52 10.97 -26.76
CA ASP A 341 10.40 12.07 -26.34
C ASP A 341 9.64 13.30 -25.81
N VAL A 342 9.34 13.31 -24.51
CA VAL A 342 8.69 14.41 -23.77
C VAL A 342 9.75 15.09 -22.87
N PRO A 343 10.22 16.32 -23.17
CA PRO A 343 11.34 16.97 -22.50
C PRO A 343 11.21 17.22 -20.99
N GLU A 344 9.99 17.20 -20.46
CA GLU A 344 9.64 17.72 -19.13
C GLU A 344 9.76 16.68 -18.01
N GLY A 345 10.26 15.51 -18.37
CA GLY A 345 10.50 14.40 -17.47
C GLY A 345 9.31 13.47 -17.34
N PRO A 346 9.54 12.28 -16.76
CA PRO A 346 8.53 11.24 -16.66
C PRO A 346 7.56 11.58 -15.53
N ARG A 347 6.57 12.43 -15.76
CA ARG A 347 5.49 12.61 -14.78
C ARG A 347 4.39 11.56 -15.00
N GLY A 348 3.80 11.09 -13.91
CA GLY A 348 2.75 10.07 -13.89
C GLY A 348 1.36 10.72 -13.90
N TYR A 349 0.30 9.94 -13.91
CA TYR A 349 -1.06 10.50 -13.86
C TYR A 349 -1.48 10.77 -12.42
N GLY A 350 -2.22 11.86 -12.19
CA GLY A 350 -2.88 12.10 -10.91
C GLY A 350 -4.05 11.13 -10.70
N ILE A 351 -5.18 11.42 -11.34
CA ILE A 351 -6.37 10.55 -11.36
C ILE A 351 -6.60 10.07 -12.78
N PHE A 352 -6.59 8.75 -12.99
CA PHE A 352 -6.86 8.12 -14.28
C PHE A 352 -8.10 7.22 -14.19
N LEU A 353 -9.23 7.76 -14.63
CA LEU A 353 -10.51 7.05 -14.73
C LEU A 353 -10.52 6.23 -16.03
N ASN A 354 -9.82 5.11 -16.00
CA ASN A 354 -9.67 4.22 -17.14
C ASN A 354 -10.79 3.18 -17.17
N ASN A 355 -11.45 3.04 -18.33
CA ASN A 355 -12.57 2.16 -18.62
C ASN A 355 -13.85 2.35 -17.80
N SER A 356 -13.88 3.19 -16.76
CA SER A 356 -15.10 3.47 -15.99
C SER A 356 -15.08 4.84 -15.32
N ALA A 357 -16.15 5.61 -15.55
CA ALA A 357 -16.43 6.87 -14.88
C ALA A 357 -17.94 7.08 -14.64
N VAL A 358 -18.48 6.37 -13.65
CA VAL A 358 -19.92 6.37 -13.33
C VAL A 358 -20.14 6.87 -11.91
N ASN A 359 -20.86 7.99 -11.75
CA ASN A 359 -21.19 8.63 -10.48
C ASN A 359 -19.93 8.87 -9.60
N ILE A 360 -19.00 9.68 -10.11
CA ILE A 360 -17.73 9.97 -9.43
C ILE A 360 -17.72 11.43 -9.01
N VAL A 361 -17.44 11.68 -7.73
CA VAL A 361 -17.24 13.02 -7.17
C VAL A 361 -15.77 13.20 -6.85
N ILE A 362 -15.12 14.18 -7.47
CA ILE A 362 -13.73 14.60 -7.22
C ILE A 362 -13.81 16.00 -6.62
N ASN A 363 -13.57 16.11 -5.31
CA ASN A 363 -13.82 17.34 -4.56
C ASN A 363 -12.68 17.72 -3.62
N GLN A 364 -12.30 19.00 -3.58
CA GLN A 364 -11.31 19.54 -2.63
C GLN A 364 -9.91 18.88 -2.67
N ASN A 365 -9.53 18.25 -3.77
CA ASN A 365 -8.22 17.61 -3.89
C ASN A 365 -7.14 18.60 -4.35
N ASN A 366 -5.90 18.34 -3.97
CA ASN A 366 -4.71 18.92 -4.60
C ASN A 366 -4.11 17.90 -5.57
N ILE A 367 -4.17 18.19 -6.87
CA ILE A 367 -3.74 17.33 -7.96
C ILE A 367 -2.72 18.09 -8.81
N SER A 368 -1.47 18.09 -8.36
CA SER A 368 -0.43 18.96 -8.92
C SER A 368 0.88 18.24 -9.21
N ASN A 369 1.73 18.79 -10.08
CA ASN A 369 3.01 18.18 -10.49
C ASN A 369 2.87 16.75 -11.07
N ASN A 370 1.79 16.48 -11.80
CA ASN A 370 1.60 15.23 -12.54
C ASN A 370 1.82 15.48 -14.05
N TYR A 371 1.77 14.43 -14.87
CA TYR A 371 1.74 14.57 -16.32
C TYR A 371 0.39 15.08 -16.77
N ILE A 372 -0.68 14.40 -16.35
CA ILE A 372 -2.06 14.87 -16.46
C ILE A 372 -2.66 14.85 -15.05
N GLY A 373 -3.40 15.91 -14.69
CA GLY A 373 -4.08 15.99 -13.41
C GLY A 373 -5.20 14.95 -13.31
N ILE A 374 -6.26 15.12 -14.10
CA ILE A 374 -7.41 14.20 -14.20
C ILE A 374 -7.58 13.75 -15.65
N SER A 375 -7.55 12.44 -15.90
CA SER A 375 -7.80 11.86 -17.22
C SER A 375 -8.99 10.91 -17.16
N VAL A 376 -9.99 11.16 -18.01
CA VAL A 376 -11.18 10.33 -18.18
C VAL A 376 -11.08 9.60 -19.52
N ASP A 377 -10.99 8.27 -19.47
CA ASP A 377 -10.88 7.42 -20.65
C ASP A 377 -11.82 6.23 -20.52
N SER A 378 -13.11 6.49 -20.68
CA SER A 378 -14.16 5.53 -20.33
C SER A 378 -15.47 5.71 -21.10
N ASN A 379 -15.97 4.61 -21.66
CA ASN A 379 -17.27 4.57 -22.34
C ASN A 379 -18.42 4.55 -21.32
N ASN A 380 -19.60 5.01 -21.74
CA ASN A 380 -20.84 5.02 -20.93
C ASN A 380 -20.68 5.79 -19.60
N SER A 381 -19.95 6.90 -19.64
CA SER A 381 -19.74 7.79 -18.51
C SER A 381 -21.03 8.55 -18.15
N THR A 382 -21.22 8.83 -16.86
CA THR A 382 -22.38 9.61 -16.36
C THR A 382 -22.14 10.08 -14.93
N GLY A 383 -22.66 11.25 -14.57
CA GLY A 383 -22.67 11.73 -13.17
C GLY A 383 -21.27 12.03 -12.60
N ILE A 384 -20.36 12.54 -13.43
CA ILE A 384 -19.03 12.97 -12.98
C ILE A 384 -19.15 14.40 -12.43
N VAL A 385 -18.66 14.64 -11.22
CA VAL A 385 -18.60 15.97 -10.60
C VAL A 385 -17.16 16.25 -10.20
N VAL A 386 -16.60 17.35 -10.71
CA VAL A 386 -15.25 17.83 -10.37
C VAL A 386 -15.38 19.25 -9.84
N THR A 387 -15.19 19.43 -8.53
CA THR A 387 -15.39 20.75 -7.92
C THR A 387 -14.42 21.09 -6.81
N SER A 388 -14.14 22.39 -6.63
CA SER A 388 -13.32 22.90 -5.52
C SER A 388 -11.91 22.30 -5.45
N ASN A 389 -11.37 21.76 -6.55
CA ASN A 389 -10.03 21.16 -6.58
C ASN A 389 -8.97 22.20 -6.97
N LEU A 390 -7.76 22.01 -6.45
CA LEU A 390 -6.52 22.60 -6.96
C LEU A 390 -5.91 21.63 -7.99
N ILE A 391 -5.81 22.04 -9.25
CA ILE A 391 -5.28 21.25 -10.36
C ILE A 391 -4.24 22.09 -11.10
N ALA A 392 -2.98 22.01 -10.67
CA ALA A 392 -1.95 22.93 -11.14
C ALA A 392 -0.63 22.25 -11.48
N ASP A 393 0.20 22.95 -12.25
CA ASP A 393 1.60 22.55 -12.48
C ASP A 393 1.73 21.14 -13.10
N ASN A 394 0.71 20.68 -13.85
CA ASN A 394 0.78 19.42 -14.57
C ASN A 394 1.46 19.62 -15.94
N SER A 395 2.26 18.64 -16.41
CA SER A 395 3.06 18.78 -17.64
C SER A 395 2.23 18.90 -18.92
N LEU A 396 1.02 18.33 -18.96
CA LEU A 396 0.12 18.36 -20.12
C LEU A 396 -1.21 19.03 -19.75
N GLU A 397 -2.34 18.31 -19.69
CA GLU A 397 -3.61 18.92 -19.28
C GLU A 397 -3.86 18.83 -17.77
N GLY A 398 -4.56 19.83 -17.23
CA GLY A 398 -5.15 19.72 -15.89
C GLY A 398 -6.27 18.69 -15.89
N ILE A 399 -7.19 18.77 -16.86
CA ILE A 399 -8.29 17.80 -17.04
C ILE A 399 -8.41 17.38 -18.51
N ARG A 400 -8.53 16.08 -18.78
CA ARG A 400 -8.71 15.53 -20.12
C ARG A 400 -9.85 14.51 -20.17
N PHE A 401 -10.68 14.59 -21.21
CA PHE A 401 -11.60 13.53 -21.64
C PHE A 401 -11.10 12.95 -22.98
N ASN A 402 -10.75 11.67 -23.01
CA ASN A 402 -10.07 11.00 -24.13
C ASN A 402 -11.02 10.41 -25.18
N ALA A 403 -10.48 9.77 -26.23
CA ALA A 403 -11.19 9.06 -27.30
C ALA A 403 -12.22 8.06 -26.84
N GLY A 404 -11.94 7.32 -25.77
CA GLY A 404 -12.88 6.39 -25.17
C GLY A 404 -13.94 7.06 -24.31
N TYR A 405 -13.99 8.39 -24.19
CA TYR A 405 -15.06 9.06 -23.46
C TYR A 405 -16.32 9.15 -24.31
N ASP A 406 -17.34 8.39 -23.89
CA ASP A 406 -18.69 8.46 -24.42
C ASP A 406 -19.70 8.53 -23.29
N LEU A 407 -20.75 9.32 -23.47
CA LEU A 407 -21.85 9.47 -22.53
C LEU A 407 -22.84 8.31 -22.64
N ALA A 408 -23.37 7.84 -21.50
CA ALA A 408 -24.47 6.88 -21.49
C ALA A 408 -25.78 7.51 -22.02
N GLU A 409 -26.72 6.68 -22.49
CA GLU A 409 -28.06 7.18 -22.88
C GLU A 409 -28.77 7.81 -21.67
N ASN A 410 -29.31 9.03 -21.86
CA ASN A 410 -29.92 9.83 -20.77
C ASN A 410 -28.98 10.10 -19.58
N CYS A 411 -27.67 10.18 -19.84
CA CYS A 411 -26.68 10.48 -18.81
C CYS A 411 -26.89 11.84 -18.13
N ILE A 412 -26.32 11.96 -16.93
CA ILE A 412 -26.03 13.25 -16.32
C ILE A 412 -24.67 13.69 -16.87
N GLU A 413 -24.62 14.83 -17.58
CA GLU A 413 -23.39 15.40 -18.11
C GLU A 413 -22.39 15.73 -16.98
N PRO A 414 -21.06 15.68 -17.24
CA PRO A 414 -20.07 16.06 -16.23
C PRO A 414 -20.26 17.50 -15.78
N ASN A 415 -20.20 17.73 -14.46
CA ASN A 415 -20.24 19.06 -13.87
C ASN A 415 -18.85 19.44 -13.37
N ILE A 416 -18.23 20.44 -13.98
CA ILE A 416 -16.88 20.92 -13.64
C ILE A 416 -16.96 22.39 -13.23
N THR A 417 -16.88 22.66 -11.93
CA THR A 417 -17.17 23.98 -11.33
C THR A 417 -16.30 24.29 -10.13
N ASP A 418 -15.98 25.56 -9.90
CA ASP A 418 -15.26 26.09 -8.75
C ASP A 418 -13.85 25.50 -8.54
N ASN A 419 -13.21 24.99 -9.60
CA ASN A 419 -11.83 24.50 -9.52
C ASN A 419 -10.83 25.64 -9.82
N ALA A 420 -9.64 25.53 -9.21
CA ALA A 420 -8.47 26.30 -9.58
C ALA A 420 -7.60 25.46 -10.52
N ILE A 421 -7.62 25.78 -11.82
CA ILE A 421 -6.94 25.01 -12.86
C ILE A 421 -5.94 25.93 -13.56
N TYR A 422 -4.66 25.88 -13.21
CA TYR A 422 -3.69 26.87 -13.68
C TYR A 422 -2.26 26.32 -13.79
N ARG A 423 -1.43 26.93 -14.65
CA ARG A 423 -0.02 26.53 -14.89
C ARG A 423 0.14 25.07 -15.31
N ASN A 424 -0.89 24.49 -15.92
CA ASN A 424 -0.77 23.22 -16.62
C ASN A 424 -0.15 23.46 -18.00
N ALA A 425 0.28 22.39 -18.66
CA ALA A 425 1.07 22.40 -19.90
C ALA A 425 2.47 22.99 -19.68
N GLU A 426 3.15 22.58 -18.61
CA GLU A 426 4.57 22.85 -18.40
C GLU A 426 5.38 22.10 -19.46
N GLY A 427 5.84 22.78 -20.53
CA GLY A 427 6.80 22.18 -21.45
C GLY A 427 7.23 22.91 -22.73
N PRO A 428 8.51 22.80 -23.17
CA PRO A 428 9.02 23.40 -24.40
C PRO A 428 8.51 22.79 -25.71
N SER A 429 7.98 21.57 -25.78
CA SER A 429 7.72 20.92 -27.08
C SER A 429 6.32 21.15 -27.65
N MET A 430 6.26 21.32 -28.97
CA MET A 430 5.08 21.59 -29.81
C MET A 430 3.85 20.70 -29.51
N MET A 431 3.01 21.08 -28.56
CA MET A 431 1.58 20.77 -28.59
C MET A 431 0.86 21.70 -27.62
N ILE A 432 0.28 22.79 -28.15
CA ILE A 432 -0.58 23.69 -27.40
C ILE A 432 -1.90 22.95 -27.11
N LEU A 433 -1.95 22.23 -25.99
CA LEU A 433 -3.16 21.66 -25.42
C LEU A 433 -3.54 22.50 -24.20
N GLY A 434 -4.80 22.95 -24.18
CA GLY A 434 -5.31 23.85 -23.15
C GLY A 434 -5.40 23.17 -21.80
N GLU A 435 -5.64 23.96 -20.76
CA GLU A 435 -5.75 23.47 -19.38
C GLU A 435 -6.84 22.41 -19.20
N MET A 436 -7.80 22.37 -20.14
CA MET A 436 -8.72 21.26 -20.28
C MET A 436 -9.08 20.94 -21.75
N SER A 437 -9.30 19.66 -22.04
CA SER A 437 -9.65 19.13 -23.37
C SER A 437 -10.78 18.11 -23.28
N ALA A 438 -11.84 18.31 -24.07
CA ALA A 438 -13.05 17.47 -24.06
C ALA A 438 -13.44 16.97 -25.45
N ASN A 439 -12.55 16.25 -26.15
CA ASN A 439 -12.83 15.75 -27.50
C ASN A 439 -12.25 14.35 -27.72
N PRO A 440 -13.07 13.37 -28.13
CA PRO A 440 -12.59 12.01 -28.38
C PRO A 440 -11.59 11.89 -29.54
N PHE A 441 -11.53 12.85 -30.46
CA PHE A 441 -10.50 12.89 -31.52
C PHE A 441 -9.45 13.98 -31.27
N GLY A 442 -9.31 14.42 -30.02
CA GLY A 442 -8.35 15.44 -29.62
C GLY A 442 -8.57 16.76 -30.34
N ILE A 443 -7.49 17.38 -30.81
CA ILE A 443 -7.55 18.72 -31.41
C ILE A 443 -8.34 18.81 -32.74
N TYR A 444 -8.76 17.70 -33.34
CA TYR A 444 -9.40 17.70 -34.67
C TYR A 444 -10.80 17.10 -34.74
N GLY A 445 -11.41 16.75 -33.60
CA GLY A 445 -12.75 16.14 -33.60
C GLY A 445 -13.91 17.12 -33.82
N PRO A 446 -15.15 16.61 -33.92
CA PRO A 446 -16.32 17.36 -34.35
C PRO A 446 -16.66 18.55 -33.44
N GLY A 447 -16.31 18.49 -32.15
CA GLY A 447 -16.43 19.62 -31.21
C GLY A 447 -15.59 20.85 -31.58
N GLN A 448 -14.64 20.74 -32.52
CA GLN A 448 -13.96 21.92 -33.09
C GLN A 448 -14.94 22.81 -33.87
N TRP A 449 -15.90 22.21 -34.57
CA TRP A 449 -16.79 22.89 -35.52
C TRP A 449 -18.26 22.93 -35.08
N ASP A 450 -18.64 22.13 -34.07
CA ASP A 450 -19.97 22.10 -33.47
C ASP A 450 -19.89 22.36 -31.97
N GLU A 451 -20.36 23.53 -31.52
CA GLU A 451 -20.33 23.92 -30.11
C GLU A 451 -21.24 23.06 -29.24
N SER A 452 -22.29 22.44 -29.80
CA SER A 452 -23.22 21.58 -29.04
C SER A 452 -22.60 20.26 -28.59
N LEU A 453 -21.47 19.89 -29.20
CA LEU A 453 -20.70 18.68 -28.87
C LEU A 453 -19.55 18.96 -27.88
N ARG A 454 -19.43 20.18 -27.37
CA ARG A 454 -18.41 20.55 -26.37
C ARG A 454 -18.94 20.32 -24.96
N LEU A 455 -18.06 19.88 -24.06
CA LEU A 455 -18.36 19.84 -22.64
C LEU A 455 -18.74 21.24 -22.14
N GLN A 456 -19.88 21.36 -21.48
CA GLN A 456 -20.31 22.60 -20.83
C GLN A 456 -19.60 22.74 -19.50
N ILE A 457 -18.98 23.89 -19.29
CA ILE A 457 -18.08 24.08 -18.16
C ILE A 457 -18.55 25.30 -17.42
N GLY A 458 -18.75 25.16 -16.12
CA GLY A 458 -19.16 26.26 -15.27
C GLY A 458 -17.97 27.13 -14.85
N PRO A 459 -18.14 27.92 -13.79
CA PRO A 459 -17.11 28.83 -13.30
C PRO A 459 -15.86 28.06 -12.89
N ASN A 460 -14.68 28.40 -13.42
CA ASN A 460 -13.40 27.84 -12.99
C ASN A 460 -12.32 28.93 -13.13
N TRP A 461 -11.31 28.93 -12.25
CA TRP A 461 -10.22 29.90 -12.32
C TRP A 461 -9.10 29.36 -13.20
N TYR A 462 -8.78 30.07 -14.27
CA TYR A 462 -7.71 29.76 -15.21
C TYR A 462 -6.62 30.82 -15.15
N GLY A 463 -5.38 30.38 -14.98
CA GLY A 463 -4.22 31.26 -14.98
C GLY A 463 -3.64 31.41 -16.38
N VAL A 464 -2.98 32.53 -16.66
CA VAL A 464 -2.13 32.61 -17.87
C VAL A 464 -0.89 31.78 -17.61
N ASN A 465 -0.62 30.78 -18.44
CA ASN A 465 0.64 30.07 -18.41
C ASN A 465 1.77 31.02 -18.86
N SER A 466 2.64 31.40 -17.93
CA SER A 466 3.82 32.24 -18.20
C SER A 466 5.04 31.43 -18.65
N LEU A 467 4.94 30.10 -18.69
CA LEU A 467 6.02 29.22 -19.10
C LEU A 467 6.28 29.41 -20.60
N ARG A 468 7.57 29.56 -20.90
CA ARG A 468 8.10 29.86 -22.22
C ARG A 468 8.25 28.54 -22.98
N THR A 469 7.45 28.33 -24.02
CA THR A 469 7.56 27.14 -24.87
C THR A 469 8.55 27.37 -26.02
N TRP A 470 9.19 26.31 -26.51
CA TRP A 470 10.25 26.34 -27.52
C TRP A 470 9.72 25.83 -28.86
N ASP A 471 9.61 26.70 -29.84
CA ASP A 471 9.30 26.30 -31.20
C ASP A 471 10.59 25.88 -31.94
N ASN A 472 10.66 24.61 -32.37
CA ASN A 472 11.82 24.06 -33.08
C ASN A 472 11.96 24.58 -34.52
N ASP A 473 10.88 25.06 -35.14
CA ASP A 473 10.85 25.55 -36.51
C ASP A 473 11.13 27.05 -36.58
N THR A 474 10.76 27.81 -35.55
CA THR A 474 10.93 29.27 -35.54
C THR A 474 12.02 29.76 -34.59
N GLY A 475 12.45 28.94 -33.61
CA GLY A 475 13.38 29.35 -32.55
C GLY A 475 12.84 30.48 -31.67
N ILE A 476 11.54 30.79 -31.78
CA ILE A 476 10.87 31.85 -31.05
C ILE A 476 10.34 31.30 -29.73
N VAL A 477 10.62 32.04 -28.67
CA VAL A 477 10.11 31.78 -27.33
C VAL A 477 8.72 32.42 -27.20
N GLY A 478 7.67 31.63 -27.35
CA GLY A 478 6.29 32.05 -27.11
C GLY A 478 5.90 31.89 -25.64
N VAL A 479 5.11 32.81 -25.10
CA VAL A 479 4.28 32.48 -23.93
C VAL A 479 3.25 31.46 -24.40
N GLY A 480 3.16 30.30 -23.75
CA GLY A 480 2.15 29.29 -24.09
C GLY A 480 0.76 29.89 -23.94
N THR A 481 0.08 30.19 -25.06
CA THR A 481 -1.30 30.68 -25.02
C THR A 481 -2.25 29.50 -24.76
N MET A 482 -3.18 29.66 -23.83
CA MET A 482 -4.27 28.71 -23.59
C MET A 482 -4.92 28.29 -24.91
N CYS A 483 -5.06 26.98 -25.18
CA CYS A 483 -5.79 26.49 -26.35
C CYS A 483 -7.29 26.82 -26.16
N PRO A 484 -7.91 27.65 -27.01
CA PRO A 484 -9.30 28.07 -26.81
C PRO A 484 -10.24 26.94 -27.24
N ARG A 485 -10.72 26.13 -26.30
CA ARG A 485 -11.73 25.08 -26.59
C ARG A 485 -12.86 25.00 -25.57
N ILE A 486 -12.98 26.00 -24.70
CA ILE A 486 -13.85 25.96 -23.53
C ILE A 486 -14.57 27.29 -23.38
N LYS A 487 -15.90 27.24 -23.20
CA LYS A 487 -16.67 28.35 -22.60
C LYS A 487 -16.73 28.08 -21.10
N THR A 488 -16.00 28.86 -20.31
CA THR A 488 -16.18 28.94 -18.86
C THR A 488 -16.72 30.31 -18.49
N SER A 489 -17.42 30.40 -17.37
CA SER A 489 -17.68 31.68 -16.72
C SER A 489 -16.37 32.20 -16.11
N GLU A 490 -16.07 33.47 -16.37
CA GLU A 490 -14.91 34.16 -15.83
C GLU A 490 -15.09 34.32 -14.32
N ILE A 491 -14.15 33.79 -13.53
CA ILE A 491 -14.03 34.20 -12.12
C ILE A 491 -13.30 35.54 -12.11
N LYS A 492 -14.02 36.60 -11.72
CA LYS A 492 -13.52 37.97 -11.76
C LYS A 492 -13.13 38.45 -10.37
N PHE A 493 -12.17 39.36 -10.30
CA PHE A 493 -12.05 40.28 -9.19
C PHE A 493 -12.09 41.69 -9.77
N GLU A 494 -12.91 42.57 -9.19
CA GLU A 494 -13.10 43.91 -9.75
C GLU A 494 -12.15 44.94 -9.14
N THR A 495 -11.88 44.83 -7.84
CA THR A 495 -11.08 45.83 -7.11
C THR A 495 -10.20 45.18 -6.06
N ILE A 496 -9.08 45.85 -5.77
CA ILE A 496 -8.27 45.60 -4.59
C ILE A 496 -8.85 46.48 -3.48
N GLU A 497 -9.32 45.86 -2.40
CA GLU A 497 -9.84 46.54 -1.22
C GLU A 497 -8.69 46.84 -0.25
N THR A 498 -8.67 48.04 0.33
CA THR A 498 -7.73 48.36 1.42
C THR A 498 -8.36 47.97 2.74
N GLU A 499 -7.77 47.02 3.47
CA GLU A 499 -8.22 46.65 4.81
C GLU A 499 -7.71 47.65 5.85
N SER A 500 -6.45 48.04 5.71
CA SER A 500 -5.79 49.09 6.49
C SER A 500 -4.62 49.64 5.65
N PRO A 501 -4.03 50.81 6.00
CA PRO A 501 -2.86 51.30 5.29
C PRO A 501 -1.76 50.22 5.23
N GLY A 502 -1.37 49.82 4.02
CA GLY A 502 -0.40 48.76 3.76
C GLY A 502 -0.96 47.34 3.69
N SER A 503 -2.24 47.11 3.97
CA SER A 503 -2.91 45.80 3.89
C SER A 503 -4.04 45.82 2.88
N TYR A 504 -4.03 44.85 1.96
CA TYR A 504 -4.93 44.77 0.83
C TYR A 504 -5.60 43.41 0.77
N LYS A 505 -6.84 43.40 0.28
CA LYS A 505 -7.65 42.21 0.07
C LYS A 505 -8.22 42.18 -1.35
N ILE A 506 -8.28 40.99 -1.94
CA ILE A 506 -8.89 40.74 -3.24
C ILE A 506 -9.98 39.68 -3.07
N ASN A 507 -11.21 40.02 -3.48
CA ASN A 507 -12.35 39.09 -3.49
C ASN A 507 -12.60 38.62 -4.93
N PHE A 508 -12.78 37.32 -5.11
CA PHE A 508 -13.13 36.70 -6.38
C PHE A 508 -14.61 36.37 -6.40
N TYR A 509 -15.25 36.61 -7.54
CA TYR A 509 -16.68 36.47 -7.73
C TYR A 509 -17.00 35.50 -8.86
N THR A 510 -18.05 34.73 -8.64
CA THR A 510 -18.66 33.79 -9.57
C THR A 510 -20.13 34.16 -9.72
N ASP A 511 -20.56 34.50 -10.94
CA ASP A 511 -21.93 34.92 -11.25
C ASP A 511 -22.47 36.04 -10.33
N GLY A 512 -21.58 36.94 -9.88
CA GLY A 512 -21.90 38.08 -9.02
C GLY A 512 -21.86 37.79 -7.51
N GLU A 513 -21.70 36.54 -7.10
CA GLU A 513 -21.56 36.13 -5.70
C GLU A 513 -20.09 35.85 -5.34
N LEU A 514 -19.72 36.02 -4.07
CA LEU A 514 -18.37 35.70 -3.60
C LEU A 514 -18.09 34.20 -3.84
N ALA A 515 -16.95 33.89 -4.48
CA ALA A 515 -16.58 32.53 -4.86
C ALA A 515 -16.07 31.70 -3.66
N THR A 516 -16.91 31.51 -2.63
CA THR A 516 -16.52 30.85 -1.36
C THR A 516 -16.16 29.38 -1.52
N ASN A 517 -16.61 28.74 -2.59
CA ASN A 517 -16.31 27.34 -2.91
C ASN A 517 -15.01 27.19 -3.71
N LEU A 518 -14.39 28.29 -4.13
CA LEU A 518 -13.14 28.23 -4.88
C LEU A 518 -12.04 27.62 -4.01
N ALA A 519 -11.29 26.68 -4.60
CA ALA A 519 -10.20 25.98 -3.94
C ALA A 519 -9.20 26.96 -3.29
N THR A 520 -8.50 26.49 -2.25
CA THR A 520 -7.35 27.24 -1.72
C THR A 520 -6.17 27.10 -2.67
N PHE A 521 -5.54 28.21 -3.08
CA PHE A 521 -4.36 28.19 -3.93
C PHE A 521 -3.50 29.45 -3.79
N ASP A 522 -2.26 29.35 -4.24
CA ASP A 522 -1.28 30.43 -4.21
C ASP A 522 -1.42 31.34 -5.44
N LEU A 523 -1.49 32.65 -5.21
CA LEU A 523 -1.57 33.65 -6.27
C LEU A 523 -0.38 34.62 -6.20
N TYR A 524 0.19 34.89 -7.38
CA TYR A 524 1.21 35.92 -7.58
C TYR A 524 0.56 37.09 -8.31
N ALA A 525 0.63 38.29 -7.73
CA ALA A 525 0.17 39.52 -8.38
C ALA A 525 1.35 40.47 -8.61
N THR A 526 1.44 41.02 -9.81
CA THR A 526 2.40 42.10 -10.11
C THR A 526 1.76 43.45 -9.86
N LEU A 527 2.25 44.17 -8.84
CA LEU A 527 1.87 45.55 -8.57
C LEU A 527 2.71 46.52 -9.39
N ASN A 528 2.13 47.66 -9.78
CA ASN A 528 2.77 48.72 -10.56
C ASN A 528 3.51 48.23 -11.82
N ARG A 529 2.91 47.26 -12.54
CA ARG A 529 3.52 46.66 -13.73
C ARG A 529 3.97 47.71 -14.75
N GLY A 530 5.20 47.60 -15.24
CA GLY A 530 5.77 48.51 -16.23
C GLY A 530 6.28 49.84 -15.67
N THR A 531 6.41 49.95 -14.34
CA THR A 531 7.00 51.13 -13.67
C THR A 531 8.30 50.75 -12.95
N ASP A 532 9.04 51.76 -12.49
CA ASP A 532 10.22 51.61 -11.62
C ASP A 532 9.87 51.06 -10.21
N LYS A 533 8.58 51.04 -9.86
CA LYS A 533 8.04 50.52 -8.60
C LYS A 533 7.34 49.18 -8.75
N GLN A 534 7.58 48.48 -9.86
CA GLN A 534 7.02 47.15 -10.08
C GLN A 534 7.49 46.20 -8.96
N THR A 535 6.54 45.50 -8.33
CA THR A 535 6.85 44.44 -7.36
C THR A 535 5.91 43.26 -7.57
N GLU A 536 6.32 42.08 -7.12
CA GLU A 536 5.45 40.92 -7.03
C GLU A 536 5.04 40.72 -5.57
N VAL A 537 3.75 40.43 -5.36
CA VAL A 537 3.22 39.99 -4.07
C VAL A 537 2.69 38.57 -4.22
N HIS A 538 2.90 37.77 -3.18
CA HIS A 538 2.48 36.39 -3.11
C HIS A 538 1.53 36.23 -1.93
N PHE A 539 0.36 35.64 -2.17
CA PHE A 539 -0.64 35.41 -1.14
C PHE A 539 -1.55 34.23 -1.49
N ASN A 540 -2.18 33.68 -0.46
CA ASN A 540 -3.08 32.55 -0.62
C ASN A 540 -4.50 33.07 -0.81
N LEU A 541 -5.20 32.50 -1.78
CA LEU A 541 -6.64 32.62 -1.89
C LEU A 541 -7.27 31.54 -1.01
N ILE A 542 -8.16 31.93 -0.10
CA ILE A 542 -8.90 31.02 0.78
C ILE A 542 -10.39 31.40 0.67
N ASN A 543 -11.25 30.46 0.28
CA ASN A 543 -12.69 30.68 0.12
C ASN A 543 -13.01 31.94 -0.71
N GLY A 544 -12.33 32.11 -1.85
CA GLY A 544 -12.52 33.24 -2.76
C GLY A 544 -11.90 34.57 -2.31
N THR A 545 -11.14 34.61 -1.21
CA THR A 545 -10.54 35.84 -0.67
C THR A 545 -9.04 35.68 -0.47
N GLY A 546 -8.24 36.65 -0.92
CA GLY A 546 -6.80 36.69 -0.70
C GLY A 546 -6.36 38.01 -0.11
N SER A 547 -5.43 37.99 0.85
CA SER A 547 -4.90 39.20 1.50
C SER A 547 -3.38 39.26 1.40
N PHE A 548 -2.84 40.46 1.18
CA PHE A 548 -1.40 40.70 1.10
C PHE A 548 -1.03 42.07 1.70
N ILE A 549 0.24 42.21 2.07
CA ILE A 549 0.81 43.45 2.60
C ILE A 549 1.69 44.09 1.52
N PHE A 550 1.58 45.41 1.34
CA PHE A 550 2.39 46.18 0.41
C PHE A 550 2.58 47.61 0.95
N ASP A 551 3.83 48.05 1.08
CA ASP A 551 4.21 49.35 1.67
C ASP A 551 4.15 50.54 0.70
#